data_AF-A0A2E7RIJ3-F1
#
_entry.id   AF-A0A2E7RIJ3-F1
#
_cell.length_a   1.000
_cell.length_b   1.000
_cell.length_c   1.000
_cell.angle_alpha   90.00
_cell.angle_beta   90.00
_cell.angle_gamma   90.00
#
_symmetry.space_group_name_H-M   'P 1'
#
loop_
_entity.id
_entity.type
_entity.pdbx_description
1 polymer ?
#
loop_
_entity_poly.entity_id
_entity_poly.type
_entity_poly.pdbx_seq_one_letter_code
_entity_poly.pdbx_strand_id
1 'polypeptide(L)' 'MKQLLLPLILVGAMGPDISAQLSQGWAPEIEVKSWMNNPPGTSLEDLRGRVVFLEFWATW' A
#
# COMPACT_ATOMS: atom_id res chain seq x y z
N MET A 1 -24.25 -44.25 9.74
CA MET A 1 -24.72 -42.85 9.82
C MET A 1 -23.53 -41.98 10.17
N LYS A 2 -23.16 -41.12 9.21
CA LYS A 2 -21.87 -40.43 9.10
C LYS A 2 -22.01 -39.07 9.79
N GLN A 3 -21.58 -38.97 11.04
CA GLN A 3 -21.57 -37.69 11.77
C GLN A 3 -20.15 -37.16 11.73
N LEU A 4 -19.93 -36.29 10.73
CA LEU A 4 -18.68 -35.64 10.40
C LEU A 4 -18.42 -34.53 11.42
N LEU A 5 -17.57 -34.79 12.43
CA LEU A 5 -17.03 -33.74 13.30
C LEU A 5 -15.95 -32.98 12.51
N LEU A 6 -16.33 -31.84 11.93
CA LEU A 6 -15.39 -30.84 11.43
C LEU A 6 -14.81 -30.06 12.61
N PRO A 7 -13.48 -30.02 12.82
CA PRO A 7 -12.91 -29.07 13.76
C PRO A 7 -13.00 -27.67 13.15
N LEU A 8 -13.65 -26.78 13.89
CA LEU A 8 -13.73 -25.34 13.67
C LEU A 8 -12.32 -24.74 13.87
N ILE A 9 -11.43 -24.96 12.91
CA ILE A 9 -10.11 -24.36 12.85
C ILE A 9 -10.17 -23.22 11.82
N LEU A 10 -9.69 -22.06 12.28
CA LEU A 10 -9.26 -20.90 11.47
C LEU A 10 -10.29 -19.80 11.18
N VAL A 11 -10.91 -19.24 12.22
CA VAL A 11 -11.45 -17.86 12.17
C VAL A 11 -10.66 -16.98 13.14
N GLY A 12 -9.36 -16.81 12.87
CA GLY A 12 -8.49 -16.01 13.75
C GLY A 12 -7.32 -15.30 13.08
N ALA A 13 -7.05 -15.53 11.79
CA ALA A 13 -5.87 -14.97 11.11
C ALA A 13 -6.22 -14.12 9.88
N MET A 14 -7.43 -13.57 9.84
CA MET A 14 -7.84 -12.59 8.82
C MET A 14 -8.15 -11.26 9.48
N GLY A 15 -7.24 -10.77 10.32
CA GLY A 15 -7.03 -9.32 10.33
C GLY A 15 -6.45 -8.96 8.97
N PRO A 16 -6.80 -7.81 8.37
CA PRO A 16 -6.11 -7.40 7.17
C PRO A 16 -4.67 -7.06 7.60
N ASP A 17 -3.75 -8.01 7.40
CA ASP A 17 -2.32 -7.72 7.39
C ASP A 17 -2.07 -6.84 6.17
N ILE A 18 -2.47 -5.57 6.25
CA ILE A 18 -2.01 -4.49 5.36
C ILE A 18 -0.59 -4.17 5.82
N SER A 19 0.29 -5.16 5.79
CA SER A 19 1.71 -4.88 5.75
C SER A 19 1.98 -4.48 4.32
N ALA A 20 2.32 -3.21 4.10
CA ALA A 20 2.74 -2.74 2.80
C ALA A 20 3.91 -3.62 2.34
N GLN A 21 3.64 -4.55 1.41
CA GLN A 21 4.67 -5.39 0.81
C GLN A 21 5.56 -4.47 -0.01
N LEU A 22 6.64 -3.98 0.60
CA LEU A 22 7.62 -3.16 -0.10
C LEU A 22 8.28 -4.02 -1.16
N SER A 23 7.88 -3.77 -2.42
CA SER A 23 8.55 -4.27 -3.60
C SER A 23 10.05 -4.00 -3.47
N GLN A 24 10.87 -5.03 -3.63
CA GLN A 24 12.31 -4.84 -3.75
C GLN A 24 12.57 -4.11 -5.07
N GLY A 25 13.09 -2.88 -5.02
CA GLY A 25 13.41 -2.10 -6.21
C GLY A 25 13.08 -0.61 -6.09
N TRP A 26 13.09 0.09 -7.22
CA TRP A 26 12.67 1.48 -7.28
C TRP A 26 11.17 1.60 -6.99
N ALA A 27 10.79 2.68 -6.31
CA ALA A 27 9.39 3.05 -6.19
C ALA A 27 8.77 3.15 -7.61
N PRO A 28 7.62 2.52 -7.88
CA PRO A 28 6.95 2.59 -9.17
C PRO A 28 6.64 4.03 -9.56
N GLU A 29 6.71 4.33 -10.85
CA GLU A 29 6.35 5.67 -11.35
C GLU A 29 4.91 6.04 -10.98
N ILE A 30 4.66 7.33 -10.76
CA ILE A 30 3.36 7.82 -10.29
C ILE A 30 2.81 8.82 -11.31
N GLU A 31 1.60 8.54 -11.79
CA GLU A 31 0.85 9.46 -12.65
C GLU A 31 -0.31 10.08 -11.85
N VAL A 32 -0.27 11.41 -11.66
CA VAL A 32 -1.29 12.16 -10.92
C VAL A 32 -1.70 13.38 -11.73
N LYS A 33 -3.00 13.72 -11.73
CA LYS A 33 -3.53 14.89 -12.47
C LYS A 33 -3.02 16.23 -11.94
N SER A 34 -2.74 16.31 -10.64
CA SER A 34 -2.31 17.54 -9.98
C SER A 34 -1.51 17.21 -8.72
N TRP A 35 -0.44 17.96 -8.50
CA TRP A 35 0.44 17.83 -7.34
C TRP A 35 0.26 19.01 -6.40
N MET A 36 0.34 18.74 -5.09
CA MET A 36 0.29 19.77 -4.04
C MET A 36 1.69 20.13 -3.51
N ASN A 37 2.75 19.75 -4.23
CA ASN A 37 4.13 19.88 -3.78
C ASN A 37 4.63 21.34 -3.80
N ASN A 38 5.48 21.70 -2.82
CA ASN A 38 6.28 22.92 -2.83
C ASN A 38 7.64 22.66 -2.14
N PRO A 39 8.80 22.73 -2.84
CA PRO A 39 8.98 23.14 -4.24
C PRO A 39 8.39 22.14 -5.26
N PRO A 40 8.14 22.57 -6.51
CA PRO A 40 7.49 21.75 -7.52
C PRO A 40 8.29 20.49 -7.88
N GLY A 41 7.58 19.39 -8.12
CA GLY A 41 8.08 18.14 -8.69
C GLY A 41 6.87 17.27 -9.03
N THR A 42 6.85 16.70 -10.24
CA THR A 42 5.64 16.11 -10.82
C THR A 42 5.78 14.63 -11.21
N SER A 43 6.98 14.09 -11.10
CA SER A 43 7.29 12.69 -11.31
C SER A 43 8.26 12.20 -10.23
N LEU A 44 8.40 10.89 -10.07
CA LEU A 44 9.43 10.35 -9.20
C LEU A 44 10.84 10.55 -9.75
N GLU A 45 10.99 10.70 -11.07
CA GLU A 45 12.23 11.06 -11.74
C GLU A 45 12.72 12.45 -11.28
N ASP A 46 11.85 13.46 -11.32
CA ASP A 46 12.15 14.84 -10.86
C ASP A 46 12.60 14.87 -9.39
N LEU A 47 12.14 13.90 -8.61
CA LEU A 47 12.32 13.81 -7.16
C LEU A 47 13.46 12.87 -6.75
N ARG A 48 14.17 12.23 -7.69
CA ARG A 48 15.32 11.37 -7.35
C ARG A 48 16.39 12.14 -6.58
N GLY A 49 17.01 11.48 -5.62
CA GLY A 49 18.00 12.09 -4.71
C GLY A 49 17.39 12.90 -3.56
N ARG A 50 16.06 12.98 -3.48
CA ARG A 50 15.34 13.59 -2.34
C ARG A 50 14.65 12.50 -1.52
N VAL A 51 14.43 12.78 -0.24
CA VAL A 51 13.48 12.01 0.57
C VAL A 51 12.07 12.48 0.20
N VAL A 52 11.24 11.57 -0.29
CA VAL A 52 9.87 11.84 -0.70
C VAL A 52 8.92 11.17 0.28
N PHE A 53 7.97 11.93 0.81
CA PHE A 53 6.88 11.42 1.62
C PHE A 53 5.59 11.41 0.79
N LEU A 54 4.93 10.26 0.71
CA LEU A 54 3.66 10.10 0.02
C LEU A 54 2.57 9.80 1.05
N GLU A 55 1.60 10.71 1.15
CA GLU A 55 0.43 10.54 2.01
C GLU A 55 -0.76 10.10 1.16
N PHE A 56 -1.25 8.88 1.41
CA PHE A 56 -2.48 8.38 0.81
C PHE A 56 -3.64 8.65 1.77
N TRP A 57 -4.59 9.50 1.39
CA TRP A 57 -5.72 9.87 2.22
C TRP A 57 -7.01 9.96 1.41
N ALA A 58 -8.13 9.85 2.11
CA ALA A 58 -9.46 10.12 1.57
C ALA A 58 -10.41 10.59 2.69
N THR A 59 -11.54 11.22 2.32
CA THR A 59 -12.50 11.79 3.28
C THR A 59 -13.56 10.79 3.76
N TRP A 60 -13.57 9.57 3.24
CA TRP A 60 -14.62 8.57 3.46
C TRP A 60 -14.24 7.56 4.55
#